data_AF-A0ABD5SSD1-F1
#
_entry.id   AF-A0ABD5SSD1-F1
#
_cell.length_a   1.000
_cell.length_b   1.000
_cell.length_c   1.000
_cell.angle_alpha   90.00
_cell.angle_beta   90.00
_cell.angle_gamma   90.00
#
_symmetry.space_group_name_H-M   'P 1'
#
loop_
_entity.id
_entity.type
_entity.pdbx_description
1 polymer ?
#
loop_
_entity_poly.entity_id
_entity_poly.type
_entity_poly.pdbx_seq_one_letter_code
_entity_poly.pdbx_strand_id
1 'polypeptide(L)'
;MRPARIDAIIDLAYGGLILLAVVLIATLDIRVGLTFGLGVFASYVLHVVWKMARFDPDWMTSTVQETVEKSVEETVGETVEKSVEETVDKTVGETVEQTVSETVEETVDKTVGETVEKTVSETVEETVDKTVGETVEETVEETVGDQLEEVQAKVDTVDERVDRRPREDEVEELLEESADSDQDDRTED
;
A
#
# COMPACT_ATOMS: atom_id res chain seq x y z
N MET A 1 -15.29 -42.37 -43.11
CA MET A 1 -16.64 -42.94 -43.31
C MET A 1 -17.22 -43.25 -41.95
N ARG A 2 -18.51 -42.96 -41.69
CA ARG A 2 -19.11 -43.22 -40.37
C ARG A 2 -19.19 -44.75 -40.15
N PRO A 3 -18.70 -45.30 -39.03
CA PRO A 3 -18.69 -46.75 -38.76
C PRO A 3 -20.08 -47.38 -38.91
N ALA A 4 -21.12 -46.66 -38.48
CA ALA A 4 -22.52 -47.07 -38.64
C ALA A 4 -22.95 -47.32 -40.10
N ARG A 5 -22.32 -46.68 -41.10
CA ARG A 5 -22.65 -46.89 -42.52
C ARG A 5 -22.03 -48.17 -43.07
N ILE A 6 -20.84 -48.54 -42.59
CA ILE A 6 -20.14 -49.75 -43.04
C ILE A 6 -20.91 -50.98 -42.52
N ASP A 7 -21.34 -50.93 -41.27
CA ASP A 7 -22.16 -51.97 -40.65
C ASP A 7 -23.46 -52.24 -41.41
N ALA A 8 -24.20 -51.18 -41.75
CA ALA A 8 -25.46 -51.31 -42.48
C ALA A 8 -25.27 -51.91 -43.88
N ILE A 9 -24.13 -51.62 -44.54
CA ILE A 9 -23.80 -52.19 -45.86
C ILE A 9 -23.46 -53.68 -45.74
N ILE A 10 -22.72 -54.07 -44.70
CA ILE A 10 -22.34 -55.45 -44.45
C ILE A 10 -23.58 -56.29 -44.11
N ASP A 11 -24.45 -55.80 -43.24
CA ASP A 11 -25.70 -56.48 -42.88
C ASP A 11 -26.61 -56.66 -44.11
N LEU A 12 -26.70 -55.64 -44.98
CA LEU A 12 -27.43 -55.70 -46.24
C LEU A 12 -26.81 -56.71 -47.23
N ALA A 13 -25.48 -56.82 -47.27
CA ALA A 13 -24.79 -57.79 -48.10
C ALA A 13 -25.05 -59.23 -47.62
N TYR A 14 -24.97 -59.50 -46.32
CA TYR A 14 -25.32 -60.82 -45.76
C TYR A 14 -26.80 -61.15 -45.97
N GLY A 15 -27.70 -60.19 -45.82
CA GLY A 15 -29.13 -60.36 -46.16
C GLY A 15 -29.34 -60.74 -47.62
N GLY A 16 -28.61 -60.09 -48.55
CA GLY A 16 -28.61 -60.43 -49.97
C GLY A 16 -28.05 -61.83 -50.25
N LEU A 17 -26.98 -62.23 -49.56
CA LEU A 17 -26.40 -63.57 -49.69
C LEU A 17 -27.33 -64.67 -49.15
N ILE A 18 -28.07 -64.40 -48.07
CA ILE A 18 -29.09 -65.32 -47.56
C ILE A 18 -30.25 -65.46 -48.55
N LEU A 19 -30.71 -64.36 -49.16
CA LEU A 19 -31.73 -64.40 -50.21
C LEU A 19 -31.25 -65.21 -51.42
N LEU A 20 -29.98 -65.02 -51.81
CA LEU A 20 -29.35 -65.83 -52.86
C LEU A 20 -29.32 -67.32 -52.48
N ALA A 21 -29.00 -67.66 -51.23
CA ALA A 21 -29.05 -69.05 -50.76
C ALA A 21 -30.45 -69.66 -50.92
N VAL A 22 -31.50 -68.91 -50.58
CA VAL A 22 -32.90 -69.35 -50.76
C VAL A 22 -33.24 -69.59 -52.23
N VAL A 23 -32.78 -68.71 -53.13
CA VAL A 23 -32.98 -68.88 -54.59
C VAL A 23 -32.24 -70.12 -55.10
N LEU A 24 -31.01 -70.38 -54.64
CA LEU A 24 -30.25 -71.58 -55.01
C LEU A 24 -30.95 -72.86 -54.54
N ILE A 25 -31.53 -72.87 -53.33
CA ILE A 25 -32.34 -73.99 -52.81
C ILE A 25 -33.57 -74.22 -53.71
N ALA A 26 -34.23 -73.15 -54.13
CA ALA A 26 -35.48 -73.23 -54.90
C ALA A 26 -35.28 -73.64 -56.37
N THR A 27 -34.10 -73.39 -56.96
CA THR A 27 -33.88 -73.50 -58.41
C THR A 27 -32.85 -74.55 -58.84
N LEU A 28 -31.93 -74.94 -57.96
CA LEU A 28 -30.82 -75.85 -58.30
C LEU A 28 -30.91 -77.16 -57.52
N ASP A 29 -30.31 -77.22 -56.33
CA ASP A 29 -30.30 -78.40 -55.46
C ASP A 29 -30.20 -77.97 -54.00
N ILE A 30 -30.94 -78.67 -53.13
CA ILE A 30 -31.03 -78.34 -51.72
C ILE A 30 -29.68 -78.47 -51.00
N ARG A 31 -28.80 -79.41 -51.41
CA ARG A 31 -27.47 -79.56 -50.82
C ARG A 31 -26.57 -78.38 -51.13
N VAL A 32 -26.66 -77.84 -52.35
CA VAL A 32 -25.84 -76.69 -52.78
C VAL A 32 -26.29 -75.42 -52.06
N GLY A 33 -27.59 -75.19 -51.97
CA GLY A 33 -28.12 -74.05 -51.25
C GLY A 33 -27.87 -74.11 -49.74
N LEU A 34 -27.91 -75.31 -49.14
CA LEU A 34 -27.65 -75.51 -47.72
C LEU A 34 -26.17 -75.33 -47.36
N THR A 35 -25.23 -75.87 -48.14
CA THR A 35 -23.79 -75.67 -47.90
C THR A 35 -23.38 -74.21 -48.07
N PHE A 36 -23.91 -73.53 -49.08
CA PHE A 36 -23.70 -72.10 -49.27
C PHE A 36 -24.29 -71.28 -48.12
N GLY A 37 -25.55 -71.52 -47.75
CA GLY A 37 -26.21 -70.83 -46.64
C GLY A 37 -25.50 -71.04 -45.30
N LEU A 38 -25.03 -72.25 -45.02
CA LEU A 38 -24.27 -72.56 -43.80
C LEU A 38 -22.92 -71.84 -43.76
N GLY A 39 -22.23 -71.73 -44.91
CA GLY A 39 -20.98 -70.98 -45.02
C GLY A 39 -21.17 -69.47 -44.80
N VAL A 40 -22.21 -68.89 -45.41
CA VAL A 40 -22.58 -67.47 -45.22
C VAL A 40 -22.93 -67.21 -43.75
N PHE A 41 -23.70 -68.11 -43.13
CA PHE A 41 -24.05 -68.00 -41.72
C PHE A 41 -22.82 -68.10 -40.79
N ALA A 42 -21.92 -69.06 -41.02
CA ALA A 42 -20.69 -69.19 -40.23
C ALA A 42 -19.79 -67.96 -40.37
N SER A 43 -19.67 -67.40 -41.58
CA SER A 43 -18.94 -66.15 -41.82
C SER A 43 -19.57 -64.97 -41.09
N TYR A 44 -20.90 -64.86 -41.10
CA TYR A 44 -21.62 -63.81 -40.38
C TYR A 44 -21.40 -63.91 -38.86
N VAL A 45 -21.50 -65.10 -38.29
CA VAL A 45 -21.22 -65.32 -36.85
C VAL A 45 -19.78 -64.91 -36.50
N LEU A 46 -18.80 -65.30 -37.32
CA LEU A 46 -17.40 -64.91 -37.11
C LEU A 46 -17.21 -63.39 -37.16
N HIS A 47 -17.89 -62.73 -38.10
CA HIS A 47 -17.86 -61.28 -38.23
C HIS A 47 -18.48 -60.58 -37.01
N VAL A 48 -19.63 -61.05 -36.52
CA VAL A 48 -20.31 -60.51 -35.33
C VAL A 48 -19.46 -60.69 -34.07
N VAL A 49 -18.85 -61.86 -33.89
CA VAL A 49 -17.96 -62.12 -32.74
C VAL A 49 -16.73 -61.22 -32.79
N TRP A 50 -16.10 -61.06 -33.96
CA TRP A 50 -14.98 -60.13 -34.15
C TRP A 50 -15.39 -58.68 -33.89
N LYS A 51 -16.60 -58.29 -34.31
CA LYS A 51 -17.16 -56.97 -34.07
C LYS A 51 -17.41 -56.73 -32.58
N MET A 52 -18.06 -57.66 -31.88
CA MET A 52 -18.30 -57.54 -30.43
C MET A 52 -16.98 -57.45 -29.64
N ALA A 53 -15.98 -58.26 -30.00
CA ALA A 53 -14.65 -58.19 -29.38
C ALA A 53 -13.91 -56.86 -29.65
N ARG A 54 -14.27 -56.14 -30.72
CA ARG A 54 -13.70 -54.84 -31.07
C ARG A 54 -14.36 -53.67 -30.34
N PHE A 55 -15.64 -53.78 -29.99
CA PHE A 55 -16.40 -52.69 -29.39
C PHE A 55 -16.43 -52.71 -27.86
N ASP A 56 -16.15 -53.85 -27.22
CA ASP A 56 -15.89 -53.95 -25.77
C ASP A 56 -14.53 -54.60 -25.44
N PRO A 57 -13.43 -53.85 -25.58
CA PRO A 57 -12.20 -54.29 -24.97
C PRO A 57 -11.69 -53.22 -24.01
N ASP A 58 -11.31 -53.66 -22.81
CA ASP A 58 -10.74 -52.83 -21.74
C ASP A 58 -9.60 -51.91 -22.22
N TRP A 59 -8.97 -52.21 -23.37
CA TRP A 59 -7.94 -51.35 -23.96
C TRP A 59 -8.46 -50.00 -24.45
N MET A 60 -9.70 -49.89 -24.96
CA MET A 60 -10.24 -48.59 -25.39
C MET A 60 -10.56 -47.69 -24.19
N THR A 61 -11.11 -48.27 -23.12
CA THR A 61 -11.41 -47.52 -21.89
C THR A 61 -10.12 -47.02 -21.24
N SER A 62 -9.08 -47.86 -21.16
CA SER A 62 -7.79 -47.46 -20.60
C SER A 62 -7.09 -46.39 -21.45
N THR A 63 -7.09 -46.50 -22.78
CA THR A 63 -6.48 -45.48 -23.64
C THR A 63 -7.23 -44.15 -23.57
N VAL A 64 -8.57 -44.16 -23.55
CA VAL A 64 -9.36 -42.94 -23.40
C VAL A 64 -9.13 -42.34 -22.02
N GLN A 65 -9.11 -43.15 -20.97
CA GLN A 65 -8.83 -42.71 -19.60
C GLN A 65 -7.45 -42.04 -19.52
N GLU A 66 -6.38 -42.71 -19.95
CA GLU A 66 -5.03 -42.13 -19.93
C GLU A 66 -4.94 -40.84 -20.76
N THR A 67 -5.60 -40.80 -21.93
CA THR A 67 -5.56 -39.60 -22.78
C THR A 67 -6.30 -38.44 -22.13
N VAL A 68 -7.47 -38.69 -21.53
CA VAL A 68 -8.24 -37.66 -20.83
C VAL A 68 -7.53 -37.20 -19.58
N GLU A 69 -7.02 -38.13 -18.76
CA GLU A 69 -6.32 -37.85 -17.52
C GLU A 69 -5.09 -36.99 -17.79
N LYS A 70 -4.27 -37.38 -18.77
CA LYS A 70 -3.09 -36.60 -19.18
C LYS A 70 -3.47 -35.24 -19.76
N SER A 71 -4.49 -35.17 -20.62
CA SER A 71 -4.93 -33.91 -21.20
C SER A 71 -5.49 -32.94 -20.14
N VAL A 72 -6.20 -33.46 -19.13
CA VAL A 72 -6.73 -32.67 -18.02
C VAL A 72 -5.61 -32.20 -17.11
N GLU A 73 -4.69 -33.09 -16.73
CA GLU A 73 -3.56 -32.74 -15.85
C GLU A 73 -2.68 -31.66 -16.49
N GLU A 74 -2.30 -31.83 -17.76
CA GLU A 74 -1.44 -30.88 -18.48
C GLU A 74 -2.17 -29.56 -18.73
N THR A 75 -3.40 -29.61 -19.27
CA THR A 75 -4.08 -28.36 -19.69
C THR A 75 -4.68 -27.62 -18.51
N VAL A 76 -5.38 -28.31 -17.60
CA VAL A 76 -6.07 -27.69 -16.48
C VAL A 76 -5.10 -27.37 -15.36
N GLY A 77 -4.15 -28.27 -15.05
CA GLY A 77 -3.13 -28.05 -14.04
C GLY A 77 -2.30 -26.80 -14.34
N GLU A 78 -1.65 -26.75 -15.51
CA GLU A 78 -0.80 -25.61 -15.87
C GLU A 78 -1.58 -24.30 -16.01
N THR A 79 -2.78 -24.34 -16.60
CA THR A 79 -3.59 -23.12 -16.79
C THR A 79 -4.06 -22.56 -15.46
N VAL A 80 -4.52 -23.42 -14.55
CA VAL A 80 -5.00 -22.99 -13.23
C VAL A 80 -3.84 -22.50 -12.38
N GLU A 81 -2.74 -23.25 -12.32
CA GLU A 81 -1.57 -22.86 -11.52
C GLU A 81 -1.03 -21.51 -11.96
N LYS A 82 -0.80 -21.33 -13.27
CA LYS A 82 -0.28 -20.07 -13.83
C LYS A 82 -1.26 -18.91 -13.67
N SER A 83 -2.57 -19.14 -13.89
CA SER A 83 -3.56 -18.08 -13.76
C SER A 83 -3.78 -17.67 -12.31
N VAL A 84 -3.68 -18.60 -11.36
CA VAL A 84 -3.80 -18.33 -9.93
C VAL A 84 -2.56 -17.60 -9.43
N GLU A 85 -1.36 -18.09 -9.76
CA GLU A 85 -0.09 -17.44 -9.40
C GLU A 85 -0.06 -16.01 -9.93
N GLU A 86 -0.31 -15.80 -11.22
CA GLU A 86 -0.24 -14.46 -11.82
C GLU A 86 -1.31 -13.50 -11.25
N THR A 87 -2.51 -14.00 -10.96
CA THR A 87 -3.59 -13.18 -10.38
C THR A 87 -3.30 -12.83 -8.93
N VAL A 88 -2.81 -13.78 -8.13
CA VAL A 88 -2.52 -13.58 -6.71
C VAL A 88 -1.31 -12.66 -6.56
N ASP A 89 -0.21 -12.92 -7.26
CA ASP A 89 1.00 -12.08 -7.17
C ASP A 89 0.72 -10.64 -7.60
N LYS A 90 0.09 -10.42 -8.77
CA LYS A 90 -0.22 -9.06 -9.20
C LYS A 90 -1.28 -8.40 -8.34
N THR A 91 -2.44 -9.03 -8.20
CA THR A 91 -3.57 -8.35 -7.55
C THR A 91 -3.32 -8.17 -6.07
N VAL A 92 -2.87 -9.22 -5.37
CA VAL A 92 -2.66 -9.14 -3.92
C VAL A 92 -1.36 -8.41 -3.62
N GLY A 93 -0.27 -8.71 -4.33
CA GLY A 93 1.02 -8.04 -4.13
C GLY A 93 0.89 -6.53 -4.37
N GLU A 94 0.45 -6.12 -5.56
CA GLU A 94 0.37 -4.69 -5.91
C GLU A 94 -0.67 -3.96 -5.06
N THR A 95 -1.86 -4.54 -4.82
CA THR A 95 -2.89 -3.85 -4.02
C THR A 95 -2.46 -3.70 -2.57
N VAL A 96 -1.87 -4.74 -1.97
CA VAL A 96 -1.41 -4.65 -0.57
C VAL A 96 -0.26 -3.68 -0.47
N GLU A 97 0.72 -3.74 -1.38
CA GLU A 97 1.87 -2.84 -1.34
C GLU A 97 1.45 -1.38 -1.53
N GLN A 98 0.59 -1.08 -2.51
CA GLN A 98 0.07 0.28 -2.71
C GLN A 98 -0.79 0.74 -1.53
N THR A 99 -1.76 -0.07 -1.09
CA THR A 99 -2.67 0.34 -0.01
C THR A 99 -1.93 0.55 1.30
N VAL A 100 -1.00 -0.34 1.64
CA VAL A 100 -0.21 -0.22 2.88
C VAL A 100 0.74 0.97 2.76
N SER A 101 1.43 1.16 1.63
CA SER A 101 2.35 2.28 1.47
C SER A 101 1.61 3.62 1.54
N GLU A 102 0.52 3.78 0.79
CA GLU A 102 -0.28 5.03 0.81
C GLU A 102 -0.93 5.28 2.17
N THR A 103 -1.50 4.26 2.81
CA THR A 103 -2.17 4.43 4.11
C THR A 103 -1.15 4.77 5.20
N VAL A 104 0.01 4.11 5.21
CA VAL A 104 1.05 4.37 6.21
C VAL A 104 1.67 5.74 5.99
N GLU A 105 2.00 6.10 4.75
CA GLU A 105 2.55 7.41 4.41
C GLU A 105 1.56 8.52 4.78
N GLU A 106 0.30 8.42 4.34
CA GLU A 106 -0.72 9.44 4.67
C GLU A 106 -1.00 9.54 6.17
N THR A 107 -1.09 8.41 6.87
CA THR A 107 -1.38 8.40 8.31
C THR A 107 -0.21 8.95 9.10
N VAL A 108 1.03 8.60 8.74
CA VAL A 108 2.23 9.10 9.42
C VAL A 108 2.44 10.57 9.14
N ASP A 109 2.38 11.01 7.88
CA ASP A 109 2.55 12.43 7.53
C ASP A 109 1.49 13.30 8.19
N LYS A 110 0.19 12.95 8.10
CA LYS A 110 -0.85 13.75 8.74
C LYS A 110 -0.79 13.67 10.26
N THR A 111 -0.78 12.46 10.82
CA THR A 111 -0.93 12.34 12.28
C THR A 111 0.33 12.81 12.98
N VAL A 112 1.51 12.39 12.54
CA VAL A 112 2.77 12.77 13.18
C VAL A 112 3.13 14.21 12.81
N GLY A 113 3.02 14.60 11.53
CA GLY A 113 3.30 15.96 11.10
C GLY A 113 2.42 16.99 11.81
N GLU A 114 1.10 16.84 11.75
CA GLU A 114 0.19 17.81 12.38
C GLU A 114 0.28 17.76 13.90
N THR A 115 0.42 16.59 14.52
CA THR A 115 0.51 16.51 15.99
C THR A 115 1.81 17.11 16.49
N VAL A 116 2.95 16.82 15.83
CA VAL A 116 4.25 17.36 16.24
C VAL A 116 4.29 18.86 15.98
N GLU A 117 3.87 19.33 14.81
CA GLU A 117 3.84 20.76 14.49
C GLU A 117 2.97 21.53 15.49
N LYS A 118 1.76 21.02 15.77
CA LYS A 118 0.84 21.68 16.69
C LYS A 118 1.32 21.63 18.13
N THR A 119 1.78 20.47 18.60
CA THR A 119 2.26 20.31 19.98
C THR A 119 3.52 21.15 20.22
N VAL A 120 4.47 21.13 19.28
CA VAL A 120 5.71 21.91 19.39
C VAL A 120 5.41 23.39 19.29
N SER A 121 4.57 23.83 18.35
CA SER A 121 4.21 25.25 18.24
C SER A 121 3.52 25.74 19.51
N GLU A 122 2.47 25.04 19.98
CA GLU A 122 1.74 25.44 21.18
C GLU A 122 2.62 25.39 22.43
N THR A 123 3.43 24.34 22.60
CA THR A 123 4.30 24.21 23.78
C THR A 123 5.41 25.25 23.78
N VAL A 124 6.06 25.48 22.63
CA VAL A 124 7.17 26.44 22.54
C VAL A 124 6.64 27.85 22.70
N GLU A 125 5.54 28.20 22.04
CA GLU A 125 4.92 29.53 22.16
C GLU A 125 4.48 29.78 23.61
N GLU A 126 3.72 28.86 24.23
CA GLU A 126 3.27 29.04 25.62
C GLU A 126 4.44 29.07 26.62
N THR A 127 5.44 28.21 26.44
CA THR A 127 6.59 28.16 27.36
C THR A 127 7.47 29.40 27.23
N VAL A 128 7.71 29.87 26.00
CA VAL A 128 8.52 31.06 25.74
C VAL A 128 7.79 32.30 26.21
N ASP A 129 6.51 32.49 25.85
CA ASP A 129 5.73 33.65 26.28
C ASP A 129 5.62 33.73 27.81
N LYS A 130 5.27 32.63 28.50
CA LYS A 130 5.20 32.66 29.96
C LYS A 130 6.57 32.80 30.60
N THR A 131 7.49 31.89 30.30
CA THR A 131 8.75 31.83 31.05
C THR A 131 9.63 33.02 30.72
N VAL A 132 9.81 33.34 29.44
CA VAL A 132 10.68 34.45 29.04
C VAL A 132 9.98 35.77 29.27
N GLY A 133 8.69 35.89 28.94
CA GLY A 133 7.92 37.11 29.18
C GLY A 133 7.90 37.49 30.65
N GLU A 134 7.45 36.60 31.54
CA GLU A 134 7.39 36.89 32.98
C GLU A 134 8.78 37.10 33.57
N THR A 135 9.78 36.28 33.22
CA THR A 135 11.14 36.46 33.78
C THR A 135 11.76 37.78 33.33
N VAL A 136 11.60 38.16 32.06
CA VAL A 136 12.16 39.41 31.53
C VAL A 136 11.42 40.60 32.13
N GLU A 137 10.09 40.55 32.21
CA GLU A 137 9.29 41.62 32.80
C GLU A 137 9.67 41.84 34.26
N GLU A 138 9.70 40.76 35.08
CA GLU A 138 10.07 40.82 36.49
C GLU A 138 11.51 41.31 36.68
N THR A 139 12.47 40.78 35.89
CA THR A 139 13.87 41.21 35.99
C THR A 139 14.05 42.67 35.59
N VAL A 140 13.35 43.13 34.55
CA VAL A 140 13.43 44.52 34.07
C VAL A 140 12.77 45.45 35.07
N GLU A 141 11.60 45.11 35.63
CA GLU A 141 10.95 45.91 36.66
C GLU A 141 11.84 46.07 37.90
N GLU A 142 12.42 44.97 38.40
CA GLU A 142 13.28 45.01 39.58
C GLU A 142 14.56 45.81 39.29
N THR A 143 15.31 45.45 38.24
CA THR A 143 16.62 46.08 37.98
C THR A 143 16.51 47.53 37.50
N VAL A 144 15.56 47.85 36.62
CA VAL A 144 15.40 49.22 36.11
C VAL A 144 14.68 50.08 37.14
N GLY A 145 13.72 49.53 37.89
CA GLY A 145 13.05 50.21 38.99
C GLY A 145 14.04 50.64 40.07
N ASP A 146 14.86 49.70 40.56
CA ASP A 146 15.88 49.99 41.57
C ASP A 146 16.92 51.01 41.08
N GLN A 147 17.35 50.90 39.82
CA GLN A 147 18.27 51.87 39.22
C GLN A 147 17.65 53.26 39.09
N LEU A 148 16.37 53.35 38.73
CA LEU A 148 15.67 54.63 38.63
C LEU A 148 15.49 55.28 40.00
N GLU A 149 15.16 54.52 41.05
CA GLU A 149 15.11 55.04 42.43
C GLU A 149 16.48 55.53 42.89
N GLU A 150 17.55 54.77 42.63
CA GLU A 150 18.91 55.20 42.98
C GLU A 150 19.32 56.49 42.25
N VAL A 151 18.98 56.59 40.95
CA VAL A 151 19.24 57.79 40.15
C VAL A 151 18.43 58.96 40.66
N GLN A 152 17.14 58.77 40.97
CA GLN A 152 16.28 59.82 41.52
C GLN A 152 16.84 60.34 42.86
N ALA A 153 17.24 59.46 43.77
CA ALA A 153 17.85 59.85 45.04
C ALA A 153 19.16 60.64 44.86
N LYS A 154 19.98 60.27 43.86
CA LYS A 154 21.18 61.01 43.49
C LYS A 154 20.84 62.38 42.92
N VAL A 155 19.81 62.49 42.09
CA VAL A 155 19.34 63.77 41.52
C VAL A 155 18.84 64.69 42.62
N ASP A 156 18.02 64.21 43.56
CA ASP A 156 17.50 65.01 44.68
C ASP A 156 18.65 65.54 45.56
N THR A 157 19.67 64.71 45.80
CA THR A 157 20.89 65.12 46.54
C THR A 157 21.68 66.20 45.79
N VAL A 158 21.72 66.12 44.46
CA VAL A 158 22.39 67.12 43.62
C VAL A 158 21.59 68.42 43.63
N ASP A 159 20.27 68.35 43.56
CA ASP A 159 19.37 69.51 43.60
C ASP A 159 19.54 70.28 44.91
N GLU A 160 19.54 69.58 46.05
CA GLU A 160 19.78 70.18 47.37
C GLU A 160 21.19 70.81 47.49
N ARG A 161 22.19 70.24 46.80
CA ARG A 161 23.55 70.82 46.72
C ARG A 161 23.58 72.07 45.82
N VAL A 162 22.76 72.12 44.76
CA VAL A 162 22.65 73.27 43.87
C VAL A 162 21.93 74.42 44.59
N ASP A 163 20.86 74.14 45.33
CA ASP A 163 20.13 75.16 46.11
C ASP A 163 20.96 75.78 47.24
N ARG A 164 21.92 75.03 47.80
CA ARG A 164 22.88 75.55 48.79
C ARG A 164 24.05 76.33 48.18
N ARG A 165 24.14 76.47 46.85
CA ARG A 165 25.19 77.32 46.26
C ARG A 165 24.88 78.78 46.60
N PRO A 166 25.84 79.52 47.17
CA PRO A 166 25.69 80.96 47.35
C PRO A 166 25.42 81.59 45.99
N ARG A 167 24.44 82.50 45.94
CA ARG A 167 24.14 83.25 44.71
C ARG A 167 25.37 84.10 44.37
N GLU A 168 25.63 84.31 43.08
CA GLU A 168 26.81 85.08 42.63
C GLU A 168 26.91 86.44 43.34
N ASP A 169 25.76 87.06 43.62
CA ASP A 169 25.63 88.33 44.35
C ASP A 169 26.14 88.27 45.81
N GLU A 170 25.99 87.14 46.51
CA GLU A 170 26.41 86.94 47.91
C GLU A 170 27.91 86.58 48.00
N VAL A 171 28.46 85.99 46.94
CA VAL A 171 29.90 85.73 46.81
C VAL A 171 30.66 87.02 46.51
N GLU A 172 30.09 87.94 45.73
CA GLU A 172 30.66 89.27 45.50
C GLU A 172 30.72 90.08 46.81
N GLU A 173 29.67 90.04 47.63
CA GLU A 173 29.62 90.73 48.93
C GLU A 173 30.69 90.21 49.92
N LEU A 174 30.90 88.89 50.00
CA LEU A 174 31.96 88.30 50.86
C LEU A 174 33.38 88.57 50.32
N LEU A 175 33.55 88.73 49.01
CA LEU A 175 34.82 89.13 48.41
C LEU A 175 35.13 90.61 48.65
N GLU A 176 34.11 91.48 48.69
CA GLU A 176 34.27 92.87 49.08
C GLU A 176 34.56 93.02 50.59
N GLU A 177 33.87 92.26 51.47
CA GLU A 177 34.12 92.26 52.92
C GLU A 177 35.55 91.78 53.28
N SER A 178 36.05 90.77 52.57
CA SER A 178 37.43 90.30 52.75
C SER A 178 38.48 91.24 52.15
N ALA A 179 38.16 91.96 51.08
CA ALA A 179 39.04 92.97 50.49
C ALA A 179 39.14 94.26 51.33
N ASP A 180 38.09 94.61 52.11
CA ASP A 180 38.12 95.73 53.07
C ASP A 180 38.88 95.36 54.36
N SER A 181 38.77 94.11 54.83
CA SER A 181 39.51 93.65 56.03
C SER A 181 41.04 93.58 55.84
N ASP A 182 41.53 93.48 54.61
CA ASP A 182 42.98 93.46 54.31
C ASP A 182 43.60 94.86 54.14
N GLN A 183 42.79 95.93 54.14
CA GLN A 183 43.28 97.32 54.05
C GLN A 183 43.45 98.01 55.40
N ASP A 184 42.84 97.50 56.49
CA ASP A 184 42.91 98.13 57.82
C ASP A 184 44.14 97.69 58.65
N ASP A 185 44.92 96.70 58.19
CA ASP A 185 46.12 96.20 58.90
C ASP A 185 47.46 96.70 58.30
N ARG A 186 47.42 97.80 57.51
CA ARG A 186 48.61 98.42 56.89
C ARG A 186 48.84 99.90 57.17
N THR A 187 48.12 100.51 58.10
CA THR A 187 48.39 101.90 58.52
C THR A 187 48.29 102.06 60.03
N GLU A 188 49.40 101.87 60.73
CA GLU A 188 49.83 102.52 61.99
C GLU A 188 51.12 101.79 62.43
N ASP A 189 52.27 102.22 61.91
CA ASP A 189 53.33 103.05 62.57
C ASP A 189 54.04 102.34 63.74
#